data_AF-A0A5C6M388-F1
#
_entry.id   AF-A0A5C6M388-F1
#
_cell.length_a   1.000
_cell.length_b   1.000
_cell.length_c   1.000
_cell.angle_alpha   90.00
_cell.angle_beta   90.00
_cell.angle_gamma   90.00
#
_symmetry.space_group_name_H-M   'P 1'
#
loop_
_entity.id
_entity.type
_entity.pdbx_description
1 polymer ?
#
loop_
_entity_poly.entity_id
_entity_poly.type
_entity_poly.pdbx_seq_one_letter_code
_entity_poly.pdbx_strand_id
1 'polypeptide(L)'
;MQNYLRMLWGKKVLEWSPQPQQALATLIELNNKYALDGRDPNSCSGIFWVFGRYDRAWGPERKIFGKIRYMTSDSTVKKLDLKRYLQTWGR
;
A
#
# COMPACT_ATOMS: atom_id res chain seq x y z
N MET A 1 -3.15 8.02 8.32
CA MET A 1 -3.87 7.30 7.24
C MET A 1 -4.39 5.97 7.78
N GLN A 2 -5.61 5.56 7.43
CA GLN A 2 -6.20 4.27 7.86
C GLN A 2 -5.42 3.07 7.29
N ASN A 3 -5.23 2.00 8.07
CA ASN A 3 -4.29 0.91 7.75
C ASN A 3 -4.61 0.14 6.46
N TYR A 4 -5.89 -0.11 6.17
CA TYR A 4 -6.30 -0.77 4.93
C TYR A 4 -5.98 0.09 3.70
N LEU A 5 -6.14 1.41 3.82
CA LEU A 5 -5.73 2.35 2.78
C LEU A 5 -4.21 2.44 2.65
N ARG A 6 -3.42 2.32 3.74
CA ARG A 6 -1.95 2.22 3.64
C ARG A 6 -1.51 1.00 2.82
N MET A 7 -2.19 -0.14 2.99
CA MET A 7 -1.92 -1.34 2.19
C MET A 7 -2.22 -1.11 0.71
N LEU A 8 -3.40 -0.57 0.38
CA LEU A 8 -3.77 -0.26 -1.00
C LEU A 8 -2.81 0.75 -1.62
N TRP A 9 -2.54 1.85 -0.90
CA TRP A 9 -1.61 2.89 -1.31
C TRP A 9 -0.23 2.33 -1.62
N GLY A 10 0.31 1.51 -0.72
CA GLY A 10 1.58 0.81 -0.92
C GLY A 10 1.60 0.00 -2.21
N LYS A 11 0.55 -0.80 -2.44
CA LYS A 11 0.43 -1.63 -3.65
C LYS A 11 0.32 -0.78 -4.91
N LYS A 12 -0.35 0.38 -4.87
CA LYS A 12 -0.44 1.30 -6.02
C LYS A 12 0.87 2.01 -6.33
N VAL A 13 1.60 2.46 -5.31
CA VAL A 13 2.95 3.01 -5.51
C VAL A 13 3.87 1.97 -6.15
N LEU A 14 3.80 0.71 -5.71
CA LEU A 14 4.54 -0.39 -6.34
C LEU A 14 4.12 -0.62 -7.81
N GLU A 15 2.83 -0.57 -8.11
CA GLU A 15 2.29 -0.76 -9.47
C GLU A 15 2.76 0.33 -10.45
N TRP A 16 2.87 1.57 -9.97
CA TRP A 16 3.14 2.74 -10.80
C TRP A 16 4.61 3.18 -10.79
N SER A 17 5.45 2.51 -10.01
CA SER A 17 6.88 2.78 -9.98
C SER A 17 7.62 2.00 -11.07
N PRO A 18 8.64 2.59 -11.71
CA PRO A 18 9.47 1.89 -12.70
C PRO A 18 10.17 0.65 -12.13
N GLN A 19 10.56 0.70 -10.85
CA GLN A 19 11.29 -0.37 -10.16
C GLN A 19 10.83 -0.50 -8.70
N PRO A 20 10.80 -1.71 -8.11
CA PRO A 20 10.41 -1.93 -6.71
C PRO A 20 11.22 -1.12 -5.69
N GLN A 21 12.52 -0.91 -5.95
CA GLN A 21 13.42 -0.14 -5.09
C GLN A 21 13.01 1.34 -5.03
N GLN A 22 12.56 1.91 -6.15
CA GLN A 22 12.05 3.28 -6.21
C GLN A 22 10.70 3.40 -5.49
N ALA A 23 9.84 2.38 -5.61
CA ALA A 23 8.61 2.31 -4.84
C ALA A 23 8.91 2.30 -3.33
N LEU A 24 9.87 1.48 -2.89
CA LEU A 24 10.26 1.39 -1.49
C LEU A 24 10.78 2.73 -0.94
N ALA A 25 11.67 3.40 -1.69
CA ALA A 25 12.20 4.71 -1.31
C ALA A 25 11.07 5.74 -1.16
N THR A 26 10.17 5.81 -2.15
CA THR A 26 8.99 6.69 -2.13
C THR A 26 8.10 6.41 -0.92
N LEU A 27 7.81 5.14 -0.63
CA LEU A 27 6.96 4.75 0.49
C LEU A 27 7.57 5.13 1.84
N ILE A 28 8.87 4.89 2.02
CA ILE A 28 9.58 5.24 3.25
C ILE A 28 9.61 6.76 3.44
N GLU A 29 9.94 7.51 2.39
CA GLU A 29 10.00 8.98 2.44
C GLU A 29 8.64 9.57 2.84
N LEU A 30 7.57 9.21 2.10
CA LEU A 30 6.24 9.75 2.33
C LEU A 30 5.67 9.32 3.68
N ASN A 31 5.88 8.06 4.09
CA ASN A 31 5.44 7.60 5.40
C ASN A 31 6.17 8.32 6.54
N ASN A 32 7.49 8.49 6.44
CA ASN A 32 8.27 9.18 7.47
C ASN A 32 7.99 10.68 7.54
N LYS A 33 7.64 11.31 6.41
CA LYS A 33 7.34 12.72 6.32
C LYS A 33 5.96 13.08 6.87
N TYR A 34 4.94 12.28 6.55
CA TYR A 34 3.54 12.64 6.80
C TYR A 34 2.82 11.79 7.85
N ALA A 35 3.27 10.58 8.11
CA ALA A 35 2.62 9.74 9.11
C ALA A 35 3.12 10.12 10.52
N LEU A 36 2.19 10.39 11.44
CA LEU A 36 2.52 10.66 12.84
C LEU A 36 3.22 9.46 13.50
N ASP A 37 2.87 8.25 13.07
CA ASP A 37 3.47 6.96 13.44
C ASP A 37 4.57 6.52 12.45
N GLY A 38 5.11 7.44 11.65
CA GLY A 38 6.26 7.18 10.78
C GLY A 38 7.55 6.96 11.58
N ARG A 39 8.63 6.52 10.90
CA ARG A 39 9.94 6.22 11.53
C ARG A 39 9.86 5.21 12.68
N ASP A 40 8.84 4.37 12.66
CA ASP A 40 8.58 3.31 13.63
C ASP A 40 8.79 1.92 12.99
N PRO A 41 9.32 0.93 13.73
CA PRO A 41 9.49 -0.43 13.21
C PRO A 41 8.20 -1.09 12.69
N ASN A 42 7.04 -0.79 13.26
CA ASN A 42 5.76 -1.32 12.76
C ASN A 42 5.41 -0.71 11.41
N SER A 43 5.58 0.62 11.27
CA SER A 43 5.38 1.32 10.01
C SER A 43 6.33 0.81 8.92
N CYS A 44 7.60 0.60 9.25
CA CYS A 44 8.59 0.04 8.33
C CYS A 44 8.21 -1.39 7.91
N SER A 45 7.82 -2.23 8.87
CA SER A 45 7.37 -3.61 8.61
C SER A 45 6.10 -3.64 7.74
N GLY A 46 5.18 -2.69 7.96
CA GLY A 46 3.98 -2.50 7.14
C GLY A 46 4.31 -2.13 5.70
N ILE A 47 5.33 -1.30 5.47
CA ILE A 47 5.85 -1.03 4.13
C ILE A 47 6.43 -2.30 3.51
N PHE A 48 7.27 -3.06 4.22
CA PHE A 48 7.85 -4.29 3.66
C PHE A 48 6.81 -5.39 3.39
N TRP A 49 5.69 -5.40 4.12
CA TRP A 49 4.55 -6.26 3.78
C TRP A 49 3.98 -5.94 2.39
N VAL A 50 4.10 -4.69 1.92
CA VAL A 50 3.73 -4.30 0.55
C VAL A 50 4.47 -5.17 -0.47
N PHE A 51 5.73 -5.51 -0.18
CA PHE A 51 6.62 -6.30 -1.03
C PHE A 51 6.59 -7.81 -0.71
N GLY A 52 5.67 -8.25 0.16
CA GLY A 52 5.46 -9.67 0.48
C GLY A 52 6.12 -10.16 1.76
N ARG A 53 6.80 -9.29 2.53
CA ARG A 53 7.35 -9.70 3.85
C ARG A 53 6.21 -10.10 4.79
N TYR A 54 6.33 -11.26 5.42
CA TYR A 54 5.30 -11.84 6.31
C TYR A 54 3.96 -12.15 5.64
N ASP A 55 3.88 -12.15 4.30
CA ASP A 55 2.74 -12.66 3.54
C ASP A 55 3.15 -13.95 2.81
N ARG A 56 2.14 -14.69 2.35
CA ARG A 56 2.34 -15.86 1.48
C ARG A 56 2.32 -15.46 0.01
N ALA A 57 2.74 -16.38 -0.86
CA ALA A 57 2.56 -16.24 -2.30
C ALA A 57 1.07 -16.30 -2.69
N TRP A 58 0.67 -15.46 -3.64
CA TRP A 58 -0.69 -15.39 -4.20
C TRP A 58 -0.69 -15.83 -5.66
N GLY A 59 -1.75 -16.53 -6.05
CA GLY A 59 -1.99 -16.96 -7.42
C GLY A 59 -3.31 -16.38 -7.98
N PRO A 60 -3.45 -16.26 -9.31
CA PRO A 60 -2.41 -16.45 -10.33
C PRO A 60 -1.33 -15.35 -10.28
N GLU A 61 -0.18 -15.63 -10.87
CA GLU A 61 0.88 -14.63 -11.03
C GLU A 61 0.40 -13.47 -11.92
N ARG A 62 0.77 -12.25 -11.55
CA ARG A 62 0.33 -11.02 -12.24
C ARG A 62 1.53 -10.23 -12.73
N LYS A 63 1.35 -9.55 -13.87
CA LYS A 63 2.32 -8.57 -14.36
C LYS A 63 2.61 -7.54 -13.25
N ILE A 64 3.87 -7.13 -13.14
CA ILE A 64 4.41 -6.21 -12.11
C ILE A 64 4.52 -6.86 -10.72
N PHE A 65 3.45 -7.47 -10.20
CA PHE A 65 3.41 -7.98 -8.83
C PHE A 65 4.03 -9.37 -8.65
N GLY A 66 4.18 -10.15 -9.73
CA GLY A 66 4.54 -11.55 -9.63
C GLY A 66 3.52 -12.29 -8.75
N LYS A 67 4.00 -12.90 -7.66
CA LYS A 67 3.20 -13.63 -6.67
C LYS A 67 2.89 -12.82 -5.40
N ILE A 68 3.19 -11.52 -5.37
CA ILE A 68 2.82 -10.66 -4.24
C ILE A 68 1.30 -10.46 -4.26
N ARG A 69 0.68 -10.39 -3.07
CA ARG A 69 -0.76 -10.12 -2.95
C ARG A 69 -1.18 -8.90 -3.77
N TYR A 70 -2.14 -9.05 -4.66
CA TYR A 70 -2.69 -7.93 -5.41
C TYR A 70 -3.88 -7.28 -4.68
N MET A 71 -4.05 -5.96 -4.84
CA MET A 71 -5.17 -5.20 -4.28
C MET A 71 -5.73 -4.22 -5.31
N THR A 72 -7.05 -4.11 -5.41
CA THR A 72 -7.74 -3.16 -6.30
C THR A 72 -8.56 -2.13 -5.52
N SER A 73 -8.76 -0.98 -6.15
CA SER A 73 -9.68 0.05 -5.65
C SER A 73 -11.11 -0.50 -5.58
N ASP A 74 -11.58 -1.21 -6.60
CA ASP A 74 -12.92 -1.82 -6.63
C ASP A 74 -13.18 -2.77 -5.46
N SER A 75 -12.20 -3.59 -5.09
CA SER A 75 -12.31 -4.48 -3.93
C SER A 75 -12.30 -3.70 -2.61
N THR A 76 -11.64 -2.54 -2.60
CA THR A 76 -11.54 -1.68 -1.42
C THR A 76 -12.82 -0.89 -1.18
N VAL A 77 -13.50 -0.44 -2.24
CA VAL A 77 -14.84 0.18 -2.19
C VAL A 77 -15.83 -0.73 -1.46
N LYS A 78 -15.72 -2.05 -1.65
CA LYS A 78 -16.61 -3.04 -0.99
C LYS A 78 -16.33 -3.24 0.50
N LYS A 79 -15.18 -2.80 1.00
CA LYS A 79 -14.71 -3.05 2.38
C LYS A 79 -14.67 -1.80 3.25
N LEU A 80 -14.68 -0.62 2.64
CA LEU A 80 -14.63 0.67 3.31
C LEU A 80 -15.75 1.55 2.75
N ASP A 81 -16.37 2.35 3.61
CA ASP A 81 -17.27 3.42 3.16
C ASP A 81 -16.48 4.55 2.49
N LEU A 82 -16.09 4.31 1.23
CA LEU A 82 -15.31 5.27 0.47
C LEU A 82 -16.12 6.51 0.12
N LYS A 83 -17.46 6.44 0.07
CA LYS A 83 -18.30 7.61 -0.17
C LYS A 83 -18.09 8.63 0.94
N ARG A 84 -18.20 8.20 2.20
CA ARG A 84 -17.94 9.05 3.36
C ARG A 84 -16.48 9.50 3.44
N TYR A 85 -15.54 8.60 3.14
CA TYR A 85 -14.11 8.92 3.13
C TYR A 85 -13.79 10.06 2.14
N LEU A 86 -14.29 9.95 0.90
CA LEU A 86 -14.06 10.95 -0.15
C LEU A 86 -14.78 12.28 0.12
N GLN A 87 -15.97 12.25 0.73
CA GLN A 87 -16.62 13.49 1.18
C GLN A 87 -15.77 14.26 2.20
N THR A 88 -15.02 13.55 3.03
CA THR A 88 -14.19 14.13 4.08
C THR A 88 -12.83 14.60 3.53
N TRP A 89 -12.20 13.82 2.65
CA TRP A 89 -10.79 13.97 2.27
C TRP A 89 -10.52 14.18 0.77
N GLY A 90 -11.54 14.12 -0.09
CA GLY A 90 -11.40 14.20 -1.55
C GLY A 90 -11.53 15.61 -2.13
N ARG A 91 -11.25 16.65 -1.32
CA ARG A 91 -11.30 18.06 -1.74
C ARG A 91 -10.02 18.49 -2.42
#